data_AF-A0A2E9GMS2-F1
#
_entry.id   AF-A0A2E9GMS2-F1
#
_cell.length_a   1.000
_cell.length_b   1.000
_cell.length_c   1.000
_cell.angle_alpha   90.00
_cell.angle_beta   90.00
_cell.angle_gamma   90.00
#
_symmetry.space_group_name_H-M   'P 1'
#
loop_
_entity.id
_entity.type
_entity.pdbx_description
1 polymer ?
#
loop_
_entity_poly.entity_id
_entity_poly.type
_entity_poly.pdbx_seq_one_letter_code
_entity_poly.pdbx_strand_id
1 'polypeptide(L)'
;MTTAAVATCLACRAPEPADPFIAIFAARTTSVSQFLDRLAQLEDTRIGRRARELRAALPKCRAVGAWVPEPDAAALLAGLRCIGEDSRLVAFDRLRGNRDFALDWQLDNGESVRVRVGFDRSEDADVELLLPRGTAHGAGTLLVPGPDSPGPAQLTGTDALVHVRLRPRDGIDLTALVAGDPRAQQLFRLKSRFLASTIFDGTWEAAIYLPTPGEAAPPLALALGFRSRTAAIAAMEELIETLRSTWPVARTEFSANGAPGTCLPNLRIMPDLAPCYVATDRALVIGWNGASVERALAGGAPGLKPVGGLLVELARLAEADSNLTGMPVTGAQMPWTRLHAVGREEKDGVRVRVHLEARRGT
;
A
#
# COMPACT_ATOMS: atom_id res chain seq x y z
N MET A 1 53.60 -41.09 -8.85
CA MET A 1 53.77 -40.09 -7.77
C MET A 1 54.15 -38.77 -8.42
N THR A 2 53.19 -37.85 -8.58
CA THR A 2 53.33 -36.38 -8.66
C THR A 2 52.02 -35.77 -9.18
N THR A 3 50.91 -36.04 -8.49
CA THR A 3 49.59 -35.40 -8.74
C THR A 3 49.10 -34.58 -7.55
N ALA A 4 49.97 -34.34 -6.57
CA ALA A 4 49.64 -33.58 -5.36
C ALA A 4 50.10 -32.09 -5.40
N ALA A 5 50.75 -31.64 -6.48
CA ALA A 5 51.34 -30.29 -6.53
C ALA A 5 50.61 -29.29 -7.44
N VAL A 6 49.53 -29.69 -8.13
CA VAL A 6 48.76 -28.79 -9.01
C VAL A 6 47.41 -28.36 -8.40
N ALA A 7 46.99 -28.99 -7.30
CA ALA A 7 45.72 -28.64 -6.62
C ALA A 7 45.83 -27.38 -5.72
N THR A 8 47.03 -26.88 -5.45
CA THR A 8 47.24 -25.83 -4.43
C THR A 8 47.36 -24.40 -4.98
N CYS A 9 47.27 -24.20 -6.30
CA CYS A 9 47.41 -22.86 -6.91
C CYS A 9 46.12 -22.29 -7.56
N LEU A 10 44.99 -22.99 -7.46
CA LEU A 10 43.68 -22.49 -7.94
C LEU A 10 42.70 -22.11 -6.82
N ALA A 11 43.14 -22.13 -5.57
CA ALA A 11 42.33 -21.76 -4.39
C ALA A 11 42.44 -20.27 -3.98
N CYS A 12 42.85 -19.39 -4.90
CA CYS A 12 42.87 -17.94 -4.66
C CYS A 12 41.63 -17.28 -5.26
N ARG A 13 40.73 -16.84 -4.36
CA ARG A 13 39.39 -16.26 -4.57
C ARG A 13 38.24 -17.27 -4.60
N ALA A 14 38.07 -18.01 -3.51
CA ALA A 14 36.70 -18.13 -3.00
C ALA A 14 36.23 -16.69 -2.66
N PRO A 15 35.03 -16.26 -3.08
CA PRO A 15 34.44 -15.06 -2.49
C PRO A 15 34.44 -15.27 -0.97
N GLU A 16 34.88 -14.28 -0.20
CA GLU A 16 34.54 -14.25 1.23
C GLU A 16 33.04 -14.56 1.34
N PRO A 17 32.60 -15.45 2.25
CA PRO A 17 31.19 -15.55 2.55
C PRO A 17 30.76 -14.13 2.91
N ALA A 18 29.90 -13.54 2.07
CA ALA A 18 29.33 -12.24 2.37
C ALA A 18 28.80 -12.33 3.80
N ASP A 19 29.21 -11.41 4.68
CA ASP A 19 28.60 -11.23 6.00
C ASP A 19 27.08 -11.46 5.83
N PRO A 20 26.41 -12.26 6.68
CA PRO A 20 24.96 -12.47 6.56
C PRO A 20 24.28 -11.13 6.89
N PHE A 21 24.18 -10.28 5.88
CA PHE A 21 23.59 -8.97 5.96
C PHE A 21 22.08 -9.21 5.94
N ILE A 22 21.36 -8.82 6.99
CA ILE A 22 19.90 -8.98 6.96
C ILE A 22 19.18 -7.66 7.26
N ALA A 23 19.68 -6.82 8.16
CA ALA A 23 19.28 -5.41 8.18
C ALA A 23 20.36 -4.47 8.74
N ILE A 24 20.46 -3.27 8.16
CA ILE A 24 21.26 -2.16 8.69
C ILE A 24 20.43 -0.89 8.79
N PHE A 25 20.60 -0.19 9.91
CA PHE A 25 19.90 1.05 10.23
C PHE A 25 20.91 2.10 10.65
N ALA A 26 20.68 3.34 10.22
CA ALA A 26 21.39 4.51 10.71
C ALA A 26 20.44 5.71 10.79
N ALA A 27 20.53 6.47 11.88
CA ALA A 27 19.74 7.68 12.06
C ALA A 27 20.46 8.73 12.90
N ARG A 28 20.07 9.98 12.70
CA ARG A 28 20.39 11.05 13.65
C ARG A 28 19.55 10.86 14.90
N THR A 29 20.20 10.80 16.06
CA THR A 29 19.52 10.52 17.34
C THR A 29 18.43 11.53 17.64
N THR A 30 18.65 12.81 17.31
CA THR A 30 17.65 13.88 17.48
C THR A 30 16.40 13.63 16.66
N SER A 31 16.56 13.28 15.38
CA SER A 31 15.44 13.07 14.46
C SER A 31 14.65 11.81 14.81
N VAL A 32 15.32 10.70 15.16
CA VAL A 32 14.65 9.48 15.64
C VAL A 32 13.93 9.71 16.97
N SER A 33 14.51 10.49 17.88
CA SER A 33 13.84 10.86 19.12
C SER A 33 12.54 11.63 18.84
N GLN A 34 12.58 12.67 18.01
CA GLN A 34 11.40 13.47 17.64
C GLN A 34 10.31 12.62 16.97
N PHE A 35 10.69 11.75 16.04
CA PHE A 35 9.75 10.84 15.38
C PHE A 35 9.07 9.89 16.38
N LEU A 36 9.84 9.32 17.31
CA LEU A 36 9.30 8.43 18.33
C LEU A 36 8.45 9.18 19.36
N ASP A 37 8.82 10.39 19.73
CA ASP A 37 8.05 11.25 20.63
C ASP A 37 6.68 11.58 20.00
N ARG A 38 6.61 11.76 18.68
CA ARG A 38 5.34 11.90 17.93
C ARG A 38 4.51 10.62 17.93
N LEU A 39 5.12 9.47 17.62
CA LEU A 39 4.41 8.19 17.65
C LEU A 39 3.92 7.83 19.06
N ALA A 40 4.65 8.27 20.10
CA ALA A 40 4.27 8.05 21.49
C ALA A 40 2.96 8.75 21.89
N GLN A 41 2.51 9.77 21.12
CA GLN A 41 1.21 10.45 21.31
C GLN A 41 0.02 9.56 20.96
N LEU A 42 0.24 8.43 20.25
CA LEU A 42 -0.78 7.42 20.02
C LEU A 42 -0.97 6.57 21.29
N GLU A 43 -1.51 7.20 22.33
CA GLU A 43 -1.80 6.57 23.62
C GLU A 43 -2.67 5.31 23.43
N ASP A 44 -2.46 4.32 24.30
CA ASP A 44 -3.10 3.00 24.26
C ASP A 44 -2.88 2.12 23.01
N THR A 45 -2.19 2.62 21.98
CA THR A 45 -1.82 1.81 20.81
C THR A 45 -0.54 0.99 21.05
N ARG A 46 -0.39 -0.14 20.33
CA ARG A 46 0.86 -0.92 20.30
C ARG A 46 2.04 -0.09 19.76
N ILE A 47 1.78 0.76 18.76
CA ILE A 47 2.77 1.63 18.14
C ILE A 47 3.29 2.66 19.14
N GLY A 48 2.39 3.35 19.86
CA GLY A 48 2.78 4.34 20.86
C GLY A 48 3.58 3.75 22.03
N ARG A 49 3.19 2.55 22.52
CA ARG A 49 3.99 1.82 23.53
C ARG A 49 5.39 1.48 23.01
N ARG A 50 5.49 0.92 21.80
CA ARG A 50 6.78 0.55 21.20
C ARG A 50 7.67 1.76 20.93
N ALA A 51 7.07 2.89 20.54
CA ALA A 51 7.79 4.14 20.35
C ALA A 51 8.43 4.63 21.65
N ARG A 52 7.70 4.57 22.79
CA ARG A 52 8.24 4.92 24.11
C ARG A 52 9.38 3.99 24.56
N GLU A 53 9.22 2.69 24.38
CA GLU A 53 10.27 1.70 24.69
C GLU A 53 11.56 1.98 23.90
N LEU A 54 11.42 2.14 22.57
CA LEU A 54 12.55 2.43 21.70
C LEU A 54 13.17 3.79 22.04
N ARG A 55 12.35 4.80 22.34
CA ARG A 55 12.80 6.14 22.75
C ARG A 55 13.65 6.12 24.01
N ALA A 56 13.29 5.26 24.97
CA ALA A 56 14.04 5.07 26.21
C ALA A 56 15.34 4.28 26.00
N ALA A 57 15.36 3.38 25.00
CA ALA A 57 16.52 2.56 24.67
C ALA A 57 17.57 3.26 23.78
N LEU A 58 17.29 4.46 23.25
CA LEU A 58 18.21 5.16 22.35
C LEU A 58 19.55 5.53 23.05
N PRO A 59 20.70 5.13 22.48
CA PRO A 59 22.01 5.54 22.99
C PRO A 59 22.22 7.06 22.97
N LYS A 60 22.98 7.58 23.94
CA LYS A 60 23.30 9.01 24.07
C LYS A 60 24.49 9.42 23.18
N CYS A 61 24.24 9.52 21.88
CA CYS A 61 25.23 10.00 20.91
C CYS A 61 24.57 10.79 19.78
N ARG A 62 25.39 11.40 18.90
CA ARG A 62 24.89 12.22 17.78
C ARG A 62 24.15 11.41 16.72
N ALA A 63 24.60 10.18 16.48
CA ALA A 63 24.01 9.27 15.50
C ALA A 63 24.06 7.84 16.05
N VAL A 64 22.97 7.11 15.79
CA VAL A 64 22.76 5.74 16.23
C VAL A 64 22.60 4.85 15.02
N GLY A 65 23.05 3.60 15.15
CA GLY A 65 22.83 2.60 14.13
C GLY A 65 22.73 1.21 14.72
N ALA A 66 22.21 0.30 13.92
CA ALA A 66 22.16 -1.11 14.25
C ALA A 66 22.53 -1.88 12.99
N TRP A 67 23.32 -2.93 13.16
CA TRP A 67 23.55 -3.95 12.15
C TRP A 67 23.17 -5.28 12.78
N VAL A 68 22.20 -5.97 12.18
CA VAL A 68 21.63 -7.19 12.72
C VAL A 68 21.64 -8.31 11.69
N PRO A 69 22.03 -9.52 12.10
CA PRO A 69 22.10 -10.69 11.23
C PRO A 69 20.74 -11.38 11.07
N GLU A 70 19.69 -10.98 11.80
CA GLU A 70 18.33 -11.51 11.64
C GLU A 70 17.31 -10.35 11.59
N PRO A 71 16.28 -10.43 10.73
CA PRO A 71 15.34 -9.35 10.48
C PRO A 71 14.22 -9.37 11.53
N ASP A 72 14.58 -9.11 12.78
CA ASP A 72 13.62 -8.93 13.85
C ASP A 72 13.69 -7.49 14.38
N ALA A 73 12.51 -6.89 14.59
CA ALA A 73 12.41 -5.55 15.14
C ALA A 73 12.99 -5.49 16.56
N ALA A 74 12.88 -6.54 17.38
CA ALA A 74 13.51 -6.55 18.70
C ALA A 74 15.03 -6.72 18.61
N ALA A 75 15.54 -7.54 17.68
CA ALA A 75 16.97 -7.60 17.36
C ALA A 75 17.52 -6.24 16.92
N LEU A 76 16.80 -5.52 16.04
CA LEU A 76 17.18 -4.17 15.60
C LEU A 76 17.30 -3.23 16.80
N LEU A 77 16.33 -3.27 17.73
CA LEU A 77 16.38 -2.47 18.95
C LEU A 77 17.58 -2.82 19.84
N ALA A 78 17.79 -4.12 20.09
CA ALA A 78 18.88 -4.59 20.93
C ALA A 78 20.26 -4.26 20.33
N GLY A 79 20.35 -4.17 19.00
CA GLY A 79 21.56 -3.85 18.27
C GLY A 79 21.91 -2.35 18.19
N LEU A 80 21.05 -1.45 18.71
CA LEU A 80 21.27 -0.01 18.64
C LEU A 80 22.50 0.42 19.43
N ARG A 81 23.43 1.07 18.75
CA ARG A 81 24.70 1.55 19.28
C ARG A 81 25.14 2.85 18.62
N CYS A 82 26.16 3.48 19.16
CA CYS A 82 26.69 4.70 18.59
C CYS A 82 27.50 4.38 17.33
N ILE A 83 27.21 5.07 16.22
CA ILE A 83 27.80 4.75 14.91
C ILE A 83 29.34 4.78 14.93
N GLY A 84 29.93 5.69 15.72
CA GLY A 84 31.40 5.83 15.81
C GLY A 84 32.13 4.61 16.36
N GLU A 85 31.43 3.62 16.89
CA GLU A 85 31.99 2.40 17.47
C GLU A 85 32.14 1.26 16.44
N ASP A 86 31.56 1.40 15.24
CA ASP A 86 31.48 0.33 14.23
C ASP A 86 31.73 0.90 12.82
N SER A 87 32.82 0.45 12.17
CA SER A 87 33.23 0.92 10.84
C SER A 87 32.18 0.64 9.75
N ARG A 88 31.36 -0.41 9.91
CA ARG A 88 30.27 -0.76 8.98
C ARG A 88 29.14 0.27 9.09
N LEU A 89 28.78 0.66 10.30
CA LEU A 89 27.78 1.71 10.55
C LEU A 89 28.28 3.07 10.04
N VAL A 90 29.58 3.38 10.20
CA VAL A 90 30.17 4.60 9.64
C VAL A 90 30.05 4.63 8.11
N ALA A 91 30.29 3.50 7.45
CA ALA A 91 30.14 3.41 5.99
C ALA A 91 28.68 3.59 5.55
N PHE A 92 27.73 2.96 6.25
CA PHE A 92 26.30 3.09 5.94
C PHE A 92 25.75 4.48 6.24
N ASP A 93 26.21 5.14 7.30
CA ASP A 93 25.83 6.52 7.62
C ASP A 93 26.20 7.51 6.51
N ARG A 94 27.31 7.26 5.80
CA ARG A 94 27.66 8.04 4.60
C ARG A 94 26.63 7.86 3.48
N LEU A 95 26.05 6.66 3.34
CA LEU A 95 24.99 6.35 2.36
C LEU A 95 23.62 6.93 2.75
N ARG A 96 23.37 7.18 4.05
CA ARG A 96 22.21 7.96 4.51
C ARG A 96 22.29 9.40 3.99
N GLY A 97 23.49 9.95 3.89
CA GLY A 97 23.72 11.31 3.39
C GLY A 97 23.06 12.36 4.29
N ASN A 98 22.30 13.27 3.67
CA ASN A 98 21.60 14.35 4.38
C ASN A 98 20.24 13.96 4.98
N ARG A 99 19.74 12.74 4.71
CA ARG A 99 18.48 12.22 5.25
C ARG A 99 18.58 11.96 6.75
N ASP A 100 17.49 12.01 7.48
CA ASP A 100 17.51 11.80 8.92
C ASP A 100 17.60 10.32 9.30
N PHE A 101 17.10 9.44 8.44
CA PHE A 101 17.04 7.98 8.64
C PHE A 101 17.42 7.26 7.36
N ALA A 102 18.08 6.11 7.51
CA ALA A 102 18.22 5.11 6.47
C ALA A 102 18.07 3.70 7.07
N LEU A 103 17.40 2.83 6.34
CA LEU A 103 17.27 1.40 6.59
C LEU A 103 17.54 0.68 5.28
N ASP A 104 18.35 -0.36 5.32
CA ASP A 104 18.48 -1.34 4.24
C ASP A 104 18.19 -2.72 4.85
N TRP A 105 17.14 -3.36 4.35
CA TRP A 105 16.65 -4.65 4.82
C TRP A 105 16.77 -5.64 3.67
N GLN A 106 17.65 -6.63 3.81
CA GLN A 106 17.80 -7.71 2.84
C GLN A 106 16.76 -8.81 3.06
N LEU A 107 16.05 -9.14 1.99
CA LEU A 107 15.08 -10.21 1.94
C LEU A 107 15.77 -11.56 1.75
N ASP A 108 15.05 -12.65 2.02
CA ASP A 108 15.56 -14.03 1.88
C ASP A 108 16.06 -14.35 0.46
N ASN A 109 15.57 -13.63 -0.54
CA ASN A 109 15.99 -13.78 -1.94
C ASN A 109 17.27 -12.99 -2.30
N GLY A 110 17.91 -12.35 -1.31
CA GLY A 110 19.11 -11.54 -1.48
C GLY A 110 18.88 -10.12 -2.01
N GLU A 111 17.65 -9.74 -2.36
CA GLU A 111 17.31 -8.36 -2.72
C GLU A 111 17.08 -7.50 -1.47
N SER A 112 17.17 -6.17 -1.60
CA SER A 112 17.06 -5.25 -0.47
C SER A 112 15.90 -4.27 -0.60
N VAL A 113 15.09 -4.14 0.45
CA VAL A 113 14.21 -2.99 0.66
C VAL A 113 15.00 -1.87 1.30
N ARG A 114 15.06 -0.71 0.65
CA ARG A 114 15.73 0.47 1.18
C ARG A 114 14.72 1.53 1.56
N VAL A 115 14.86 2.09 2.76
CA VAL A 115 14.04 3.18 3.25
C VAL A 115 14.93 4.34 3.63
N ARG A 116 14.57 5.55 3.20
CA ARG A 116 15.20 6.80 3.61
C ARG A 116 14.12 7.76 4.06
N VAL A 117 14.31 8.40 5.21
CA VAL A 117 13.34 9.37 5.73
C VAL A 117 14.04 10.69 5.97
N GLY A 118 13.42 11.78 5.52
CA GLY A 118 13.78 13.14 5.90
C GLY A 118 12.61 13.83 6.58
N PHE A 119 12.90 14.64 7.59
CA PHE A 119 11.94 15.54 8.21
C PHE A 119 12.27 16.96 7.80
N ASP A 120 11.26 17.72 7.42
CA ASP A 120 11.43 19.14 7.14
C ASP A 120 11.26 19.99 8.42
N ARG A 121 11.34 21.32 8.27
CA ARG A 121 11.14 22.25 9.39
C ARG A 121 9.67 22.32 9.87
N SER A 122 8.73 21.91 9.02
CA SER A 122 7.31 21.76 9.33
C SER A 122 7.01 20.46 10.09
N GLU A 123 8.03 19.61 10.25
CA GLU A 123 7.93 18.25 10.77
C GLU A 123 7.14 17.30 9.85
N ASP A 124 6.93 17.68 8.59
CA ASP A 124 6.46 16.78 7.56
C ASP A 124 7.52 15.70 7.32
N ALA A 125 7.08 14.47 7.07
CA ALA A 125 8.00 13.36 6.81
C ALA A 125 7.95 12.95 5.34
N ASP A 126 9.10 13.03 4.68
CA ASP A 126 9.31 12.50 3.34
C ASP A 126 10.02 11.14 3.44
N VAL A 127 9.26 10.08 3.16
CA VAL A 127 9.75 8.70 3.14
C VAL A 127 9.96 8.26 1.70
N GLU A 128 11.15 7.80 1.40
CA GLU A 128 11.51 7.20 0.12
C GLU A 128 11.79 5.72 0.35
N LEU A 129 10.96 4.86 -0.23
CA LEU A 129 11.12 3.41 -0.24
C LEU A 129 11.58 2.97 -1.63
N LEU A 130 12.59 2.12 -1.70
CA LEU A 130 12.95 1.37 -2.89
C LEU A 130 12.66 -0.10 -2.63
N LEU A 131 11.65 -0.61 -3.33
CA LEU A 131 11.23 -2.00 -3.28
C LEU A 131 11.87 -2.76 -4.44
N PRO A 132 12.47 -3.94 -4.22
CA PRO A 132 12.92 -4.80 -5.30
C PRO A 132 11.79 -5.16 -6.28
N ARG A 133 12.13 -5.49 -7.53
CA ARG A 133 11.12 -5.83 -8.55
C ARG A 133 10.33 -7.09 -8.20
N GLY A 134 10.94 -8.01 -7.45
CA GLY A 134 10.37 -9.28 -7.06
C GLY A 134 9.46 -9.23 -5.82
N THR A 135 9.30 -8.10 -5.14
CA THR A 135 8.60 -8.10 -3.83
C THR A 135 7.09 -8.30 -3.90
N ALA A 136 6.47 -8.01 -5.05
CA ALA A 136 5.02 -8.09 -5.18
C ALA A 136 4.60 -9.40 -5.84
N HIS A 137 3.73 -10.14 -5.16
CA HIS A 137 3.15 -11.38 -5.63
C HIS A 137 1.64 -11.40 -5.41
N GLY A 138 0.92 -12.20 -6.20
CA GLY A 138 -0.54 -12.32 -6.11
C GLY A 138 -1.23 -10.95 -6.22
N ALA A 139 -2.20 -10.69 -5.35
CA ALA A 139 -2.91 -9.41 -5.29
C ALA A 139 -1.99 -8.18 -5.13
N GLY A 140 -0.80 -8.35 -4.55
CA GLY A 140 0.16 -7.28 -4.35
C GLY A 140 0.70 -6.68 -5.66
N THR A 141 0.61 -7.40 -6.79
CA THR A 141 1.04 -6.87 -8.09
C THR A 141 0.18 -5.69 -8.56
N LEU A 142 -1.08 -5.59 -8.11
CA LEU A 142 -1.97 -4.47 -8.41
C LEU A 142 -1.53 -3.16 -7.76
N LEU A 143 -0.68 -3.24 -6.73
CA LEU A 143 -0.12 -2.08 -6.02
C LEU A 143 1.22 -1.63 -6.61
N VAL A 144 1.79 -2.39 -7.56
CA VAL A 144 3.04 -2.02 -8.23
C VAL A 144 2.73 -1.14 -9.44
N PRO A 145 3.03 0.18 -9.38
CA PRO A 145 2.77 1.07 -10.50
C PRO A 145 3.63 0.70 -11.70
N GLY A 146 3.03 0.77 -12.88
CA GLY A 146 3.70 0.63 -14.16
C GLY A 146 4.36 1.94 -14.63
N PRO A 147 4.93 1.91 -15.84
CA PRO A 147 5.60 3.07 -16.43
C PRO A 147 4.61 4.16 -16.90
N ASP A 148 3.38 3.78 -17.21
CA ASP A 148 2.33 4.69 -17.67
C ASP A 148 1.54 5.30 -16.51
N SER A 149 1.13 6.55 -16.67
CA SER A 149 0.18 7.18 -15.73
C SER A 149 -1.20 6.52 -15.81
N PRO A 150 -1.94 6.46 -14.69
CA PRO A 150 -3.34 6.04 -14.72
C PRO A 150 -4.22 7.01 -15.51
N GLY A 151 -5.34 6.49 -16.00
CA GLY A 151 -6.39 7.29 -16.62
C GLY A 151 -7.03 8.32 -15.67
N PRO A 152 -7.95 9.14 -16.18
CA PRO A 152 -8.64 10.16 -15.38
C PRO A 152 -9.45 9.53 -14.24
N ALA A 153 -9.61 10.26 -13.13
CA ALA A 153 -10.44 9.83 -12.01
C ALA A 153 -11.89 9.66 -12.46
N GLN A 154 -12.51 8.60 -11.96
CA GLN A 154 -13.90 8.22 -12.14
C GLN A 154 -14.66 8.33 -10.82
N LEU A 155 -13.97 8.20 -9.69
CA LEU A 155 -14.53 8.32 -8.36
C LEU A 155 -14.29 9.72 -7.78
N THR A 156 -15.25 10.25 -7.02
CA THR A 156 -15.04 11.48 -6.24
C THR A 156 -14.06 11.24 -5.10
N GLY A 157 -13.22 12.26 -4.85
CA GLY A 157 -12.39 12.35 -3.64
C GLY A 157 -13.10 13.09 -2.50
N THR A 158 -14.30 13.62 -2.74
CA THR A 158 -15.10 14.26 -1.69
C THR A 158 -15.45 13.23 -0.63
N ASP A 159 -15.09 13.52 0.60
CA ASP A 159 -15.27 12.63 1.75
C ASP A 159 -14.56 11.27 1.67
N ALA A 160 -13.59 11.09 0.78
CA ALA A 160 -12.75 9.90 0.77
C ALA A 160 -11.79 9.90 1.97
N LEU A 161 -11.85 8.86 2.79
CA LEU A 161 -10.84 8.55 3.81
C LEU A 161 -9.59 7.96 3.18
N VAL A 162 -9.79 7.11 2.17
CA VAL A 162 -8.72 6.49 1.38
C VAL A 162 -9.12 6.64 -0.08
N HIS A 163 -8.20 7.11 -0.90
CA HIS A 163 -8.39 7.19 -2.36
C HIS A 163 -7.12 6.72 -3.04
N VAL A 164 -7.22 5.66 -3.84
CA VAL A 164 -6.11 5.11 -4.60
C VAL A 164 -6.46 5.08 -6.08
N ARG A 165 -5.52 5.48 -6.93
CA ARG A 165 -5.64 5.37 -8.39
C ARG A 165 -4.31 4.96 -8.98
N LEU A 166 -4.28 3.79 -9.58
CA LEU A 166 -3.05 3.16 -10.07
C LEU A 166 -3.26 2.53 -11.44
N ARG A 167 -2.15 2.42 -12.16
CA ARG A 167 -2.04 1.60 -13.36
C ARG A 167 -0.93 0.58 -13.12
N PRO A 168 -1.26 -0.69 -12.82
CA PRO A 168 -0.26 -1.67 -12.46
C PRO A 168 0.66 -2.00 -13.64
N ARG A 169 1.92 -2.34 -13.35
CA ARG A 169 2.91 -2.73 -14.37
C ARG A 169 2.41 -3.87 -15.26
N ASP A 170 1.87 -4.90 -14.61
CA ASP A 170 1.46 -6.13 -15.27
C ASP A 170 -0.04 -6.11 -15.68
N GLY A 171 -0.67 -4.92 -15.60
CA GLY A 171 -2.10 -4.75 -15.82
C GLY A 171 -2.97 -5.25 -14.66
N ILE A 172 -4.29 -5.29 -14.88
CA ILE A 172 -5.24 -5.76 -13.88
C ILE A 172 -5.40 -7.28 -14.02
N ASP A 173 -4.69 -8.06 -13.20
CA ASP A 173 -4.91 -9.50 -13.09
C ASP A 173 -5.92 -9.80 -11.96
N LEU A 174 -7.21 -9.77 -12.30
CA LEU A 174 -8.28 -10.11 -11.34
C LEU A 174 -8.18 -11.56 -10.83
N THR A 175 -7.45 -12.45 -11.51
CA THR A 175 -7.26 -13.82 -11.02
C THR A 175 -6.26 -13.92 -9.89
N ALA A 176 -5.37 -12.93 -9.76
CA ALA A 176 -4.49 -12.81 -8.62
C ALA A 176 -5.26 -12.52 -7.31
N LEU A 177 -6.52 -12.09 -7.42
CA LEU A 177 -7.43 -11.85 -6.29
C LEU A 177 -8.23 -13.09 -5.87
N VAL A 178 -8.28 -14.14 -6.70
CA VAL A 178 -9.06 -15.35 -6.42
C VAL A 178 -8.13 -16.41 -5.82
N ALA A 179 -8.25 -16.64 -4.51
CA ALA A 179 -7.60 -17.77 -3.84
C ALA A 179 -8.51 -19.02 -3.90
N GLY A 180 -8.01 -20.16 -4.40
CA GLY A 180 -8.70 -21.47 -4.32
C GLY A 180 -8.75 -22.31 -5.62
N ASP A 181 -8.75 -23.65 -5.48
CA ASP A 181 -8.78 -24.73 -6.51
C ASP A 181 -7.96 -24.51 -7.82
N PRO A 182 -6.79 -25.19 -7.95
CA PRO A 182 -5.90 -25.08 -9.12
C PRO A 182 -6.53 -25.39 -10.49
N ARG A 183 -7.57 -26.23 -10.57
CA ARG A 183 -8.12 -26.68 -11.87
C ARG A 183 -9.19 -25.75 -12.42
N ALA A 184 -10.07 -25.23 -11.57
CA ALA A 184 -11.03 -24.18 -11.94
C ALA A 184 -10.32 -22.87 -12.26
N GLN A 185 -9.24 -22.56 -11.54
CA GLN A 185 -8.38 -21.42 -11.82
C GLN A 185 -7.71 -21.49 -13.18
N GLN A 186 -7.31 -22.66 -13.68
CA GLN A 186 -6.50 -22.75 -14.89
C GLN A 186 -7.26 -22.37 -16.16
N LEU A 187 -8.55 -22.72 -16.24
CA LEU A 187 -9.45 -22.33 -17.35
C LEU A 187 -9.96 -20.90 -17.19
N PHE A 188 -10.28 -20.45 -15.98
CA PHE A 188 -10.62 -19.05 -15.72
C PHE A 188 -9.45 -18.11 -16.02
N ARG A 189 -8.21 -18.47 -15.67
CA ARG A 189 -6.98 -17.68 -15.89
C ARG A 189 -6.69 -17.35 -17.34
N LEU A 190 -6.89 -18.29 -18.27
CA LEU A 190 -6.59 -18.06 -19.69
C LEU A 190 -7.64 -17.14 -20.33
N LYS A 191 -8.92 -17.35 -20.01
CA LYS A 191 -10.02 -16.50 -20.49
C LYS A 191 -9.98 -15.11 -19.86
N SER A 192 -9.74 -15.01 -18.55
CA SER A 192 -9.76 -13.74 -17.82
C SER A 192 -8.53 -12.86 -18.08
N ARG A 193 -7.33 -13.41 -18.27
CA ARG A 193 -6.14 -12.59 -18.58
C ARG A 193 -6.25 -11.97 -19.96
N PHE A 194 -6.70 -12.75 -20.95
CA PHE A 194 -6.88 -12.25 -22.32
C PHE A 194 -8.03 -11.22 -22.39
N LEU A 195 -9.13 -11.46 -21.69
CA LEU A 195 -10.25 -10.51 -21.62
C LEU A 195 -9.91 -9.26 -20.79
N ALA A 196 -9.24 -9.40 -19.66
CA ALA A 196 -8.88 -8.25 -18.82
C ALA A 196 -7.89 -7.31 -19.53
N SER A 197 -6.88 -7.85 -20.23
CA SER A 197 -5.91 -7.01 -20.95
C SER A 197 -6.47 -6.32 -22.20
N THR A 198 -7.53 -6.87 -22.80
CA THR A 198 -8.17 -6.31 -24.01
C THR A 198 -9.33 -5.37 -23.69
N ILE A 199 -10.07 -5.66 -22.62
CA ILE A 199 -11.24 -4.88 -22.19
C ILE A 199 -10.81 -3.69 -21.34
N PHE A 200 -9.90 -3.87 -20.38
CA PHE A 200 -9.51 -2.81 -19.46
C PHE A 200 -8.37 -1.94 -20.00
N ASP A 201 -8.38 -0.65 -19.65
CA ASP A 201 -7.30 0.27 -20.02
C ASP A 201 -6.07 0.13 -19.11
N GLY A 202 -6.20 -0.66 -18.04
CA GLY A 202 -5.18 -0.93 -17.03
C GLY A 202 -5.27 -0.03 -15.80
N THR A 203 -6.17 0.95 -15.79
CA THR A 203 -6.43 1.82 -14.65
C THR A 203 -7.44 1.19 -13.71
N TRP A 204 -7.08 1.11 -12.43
CA TRP A 204 -8.05 0.89 -11.38
C TRP A 204 -7.98 2.01 -10.35
N GLU A 205 -9.13 2.33 -9.79
CA GLU A 205 -9.30 3.36 -8.78
C GLU A 205 -10.21 2.84 -7.70
N ALA A 206 -9.86 3.04 -6.43
CA ALA A 206 -10.74 2.68 -5.32
C ALA A 206 -10.79 3.81 -4.31
N ALA A 207 -11.96 3.96 -3.68
CA ALA A 207 -12.19 4.95 -2.66
C ALA A 207 -13.00 4.37 -1.51
N ILE A 208 -12.53 4.58 -0.29
CA ILE A 208 -13.26 4.32 0.96
C ILE A 208 -13.69 5.69 1.49
N TYR A 209 -14.99 5.84 1.72
CA TYR A 209 -15.59 7.10 2.13
C TYR A 209 -15.80 7.15 3.63
N LEU A 210 -15.88 8.37 4.17
CA LEU A 210 -16.28 8.58 5.56
C LEU A 210 -17.68 7.98 5.77
N PRO A 211 -17.86 7.05 6.73
CA PRO A 211 -19.17 6.51 7.04
C PRO A 211 -20.08 7.57 7.64
N THR A 212 -21.39 7.44 7.42
CA THR A 212 -22.39 8.19 8.19
C THR A 212 -22.68 7.50 9.53
N PRO A 213 -23.14 8.23 10.56
CA PRO A 213 -23.42 7.64 11.87
C PRO A 213 -24.38 6.44 11.79
N GLY A 214 -23.95 5.29 12.31
CA GLY A 214 -24.75 4.06 12.36
C GLY A 214 -24.60 3.13 11.15
N GLU A 215 -23.79 3.47 10.15
CA GLU A 215 -23.43 2.53 9.08
C GLU A 215 -22.61 1.36 9.64
N ALA A 216 -22.87 0.13 9.19
CA ALA A 216 -22.15 -1.07 9.65
C ALA A 216 -20.71 -1.18 9.10
N ALA A 217 -20.44 -0.51 7.99
CA ALA A 217 -19.13 -0.41 7.35
C ALA A 217 -19.01 0.93 6.60
N PRO A 218 -17.79 1.46 6.41
CA PRO A 218 -17.56 2.59 5.50
C PRO A 218 -18.16 2.33 4.11
N PRO A 219 -18.51 3.33 3.30
CA PRO A 219 -18.82 3.04 1.89
C PRO A 219 -17.55 2.84 1.08
N LEU A 220 -17.59 1.92 0.12
CA LEU A 220 -16.46 1.58 -0.74
C LEU A 220 -16.91 1.49 -2.19
N ALA A 221 -16.10 2.04 -3.09
CA ALA A 221 -16.26 1.85 -4.53
C ALA A 221 -14.91 1.54 -5.21
N LEU A 222 -14.99 0.76 -6.30
CA LEU A 222 -13.91 0.41 -7.21
C LEU A 222 -14.33 0.79 -8.63
N ALA A 223 -13.53 1.60 -9.31
CA ALA A 223 -13.65 1.85 -10.74
C ALA A 223 -12.57 1.09 -11.51
N LEU A 224 -13.00 0.39 -12.56
CA LEU A 224 -12.14 -0.30 -13.52
C LEU A 224 -12.26 0.40 -14.87
N GLY A 225 -11.19 1.09 -15.27
CA GLY A 225 -11.12 1.80 -16.55
C GLY A 225 -11.13 0.82 -17.73
N PHE A 226 -11.89 1.13 -18.78
CA PHE A 226 -12.01 0.25 -19.95
C PHE A 226 -11.63 0.92 -21.27
N ARG A 227 -11.27 0.10 -22.25
CA ARG A 227 -11.09 0.47 -23.67
C ARG A 227 -12.38 0.33 -24.46
N SER A 228 -13.23 -0.64 -24.10
CA SER A 228 -14.51 -0.91 -24.76
C SER A 228 -15.63 -1.05 -23.74
N ARG A 229 -16.52 -0.06 -23.69
CA ARG A 229 -17.68 -0.03 -22.80
C ARG A 229 -18.58 -1.26 -22.98
N THR A 230 -18.90 -1.58 -24.24
CA THR A 230 -19.77 -2.71 -24.58
C THR A 230 -19.18 -4.03 -24.11
N ALA A 231 -17.87 -4.26 -24.34
CA ALA A 231 -17.21 -5.49 -23.91
C ALA A 231 -17.11 -5.58 -22.39
N ALA A 232 -16.84 -4.45 -21.70
CA ALA A 232 -16.81 -4.38 -20.25
C ALA A 232 -18.18 -4.72 -19.62
N ILE A 233 -19.26 -4.12 -20.15
CA ILE A 233 -20.63 -4.44 -19.72
C ILE A 233 -20.93 -5.92 -19.95
N ALA A 234 -20.67 -6.44 -21.15
CA ALA A 234 -20.95 -7.84 -21.47
C ALA A 234 -20.20 -8.81 -20.54
N ALA A 235 -18.93 -8.53 -20.22
CA ALA A 235 -18.15 -9.35 -19.29
C ALA A 235 -18.69 -9.29 -17.85
N MET A 236 -19.16 -8.12 -17.40
CA MET A 236 -19.78 -7.98 -16.08
C MET A 236 -21.12 -8.73 -15.99
N GLU A 237 -21.94 -8.64 -17.03
CA GLU A 237 -23.21 -9.36 -17.13
C GLU A 237 -22.99 -10.88 -17.16
N GLU A 238 -22.00 -11.37 -17.89
CA GLU A 238 -21.62 -12.79 -17.90
C GLU A 238 -21.15 -13.26 -16.52
N LEU A 239 -20.36 -12.43 -15.81
CA LEU A 239 -19.95 -12.71 -14.44
C LEU A 239 -21.17 -12.83 -13.52
N ILE A 240 -22.11 -11.89 -13.60
CA ILE A 240 -23.32 -11.89 -12.77
C ILE A 240 -24.16 -13.14 -13.05
N GLU A 241 -24.32 -13.53 -14.31
CA GLU A 241 -25.09 -14.72 -14.64
C GLU A 241 -24.40 -15.99 -14.13
N THR A 242 -23.07 -16.03 -14.18
CA THR A 242 -22.27 -17.11 -13.56
C THR A 242 -22.49 -17.15 -12.04
N LEU A 243 -22.47 -15.99 -11.36
CA LEU A 243 -22.75 -15.91 -9.93
C LEU A 243 -24.16 -16.43 -9.61
N ARG A 244 -25.18 -16.04 -10.39
CA ARG A 244 -26.57 -16.47 -10.21
C ARG A 244 -26.79 -17.96 -10.44
N SER A 245 -26.00 -18.56 -11.31
CA SER A 245 -26.05 -20.02 -11.53
C SER A 245 -25.48 -20.82 -10.36
N THR A 246 -24.59 -20.20 -9.57
CA THR A 246 -23.86 -20.86 -8.46
C THR A 246 -24.45 -20.52 -7.09
N TRP A 247 -24.94 -19.30 -6.91
CA TRP A 247 -25.49 -18.78 -5.65
C TRP A 247 -26.88 -18.18 -5.88
N PRO A 248 -27.79 -18.22 -4.88
CA PRO A 248 -29.17 -17.72 -4.99
C PRO A 248 -29.22 -16.18 -4.90
N VAL A 249 -28.58 -15.50 -5.85
CA VAL A 249 -28.47 -14.04 -5.91
C VAL A 249 -29.54 -13.52 -6.87
N ALA A 250 -30.30 -12.50 -6.42
CA ALA A 250 -31.25 -11.80 -7.28
C ALA A 250 -30.58 -10.60 -7.94
N ARG A 251 -31.00 -10.30 -9.18
CA ARG A 251 -30.65 -9.07 -9.89
C ARG A 251 -31.76 -8.04 -9.68
N THR A 252 -31.36 -6.81 -9.38
CA THR A 252 -32.25 -5.66 -9.37
C THR A 252 -31.67 -4.57 -10.25
N GLU A 253 -32.48 -3.99 -11.12
CA GLU A 253 -32.07 -2.83 -11.93
C GLU A 253 -31.66 -1.68 -11.03
N PHE A 254 -30.60 -0.98 -11.43
CA PHE A 254 -30.07 0.16 -10.70
C PHE A 254 -29.54 1.20 -11.68
N SER A 255 -29.51 2.46 -11.25
CA SER A 255 -28.86 3.52 -12.02
C SER A 255 -28.33 4.58 -11.07
N ALA A 256 -27.17 5.15 -11.41
CA ALA A 256 -26.58 6.25 -10.65
C ALA A 256 -25.98 7.26 -11.62
N ASN A 257 -26.23 8.55 -11.38
CA ASN A 257 -25.76 9.66 -12.23
C ASN A 257 -26.06 9.45 -13.74
N GLY A 258 -27.25 8.93 -14.05
CA GLY A 258 -27.69 8.63 -15.43
C GLY A 258 -27.06 7.38 -16.06
N ALA A 259 -26.12 6.70 -15.40
CA ALA A 259 -25.52 5.46 -15.88
C ALA A 259 -26.36 4.25 -15.43
N PRO A 260 -26.73 3.34 -16.35
CA PRO A 260 -27.44 2.11 -16.00
C PRO A 260 -26.50 1.10 -15.33
N GLY A 261 -27.09 0.23 -14.52
CA GLY A 261 -26.37 -0.74 -13.70
C GLY A 261 -27.26 -1.80 -13.09
N THR A 262 -26.73 -2.50 -12.11
CA THR A 262 -27.43 -3.59 -11.43
C THR A 262 -26.89 -3.79 -10.02
N CYS A 263 -27.80 -4.08 -9.09
CA CYS A 263 -27.50 -4.47 -7.72
C CYS A 263 -27.77 -5.97 -7.47
N LEU A 264 -27.03 -6.52 -6.51
CA LEU A 264 -27.08 -7.91 -6.08
C LEU A 264 -27.40 -8.01 -4.56
N PRO A 265 -28.62 -7.63 -4.13
CA PRO A 265 -28.95 -7.43 -2.71
C PRO A 265 -28.91 -8.69 -1.82
N ASN A 266 -28.97 -9.88 -2.41
CA ASN A 266 -29.02 -11.14 -1.66
C ASN A 266 -27.64 -11.80 -1.51
N LEU A 267 -26.55 -11.13 -1.90
CA LEU A 267 -25.19 -11.59 -1.64
C LEU A 267 -24.79 -11.29 -0.18
N ARG A 268 -25.50 -11.90 0.78
CA ARG A 268 -25.37 -11.65 2.23
C ARG A 268 -24.14 -12.31 2.85
N ILE A 269 -22.95 -11.93 2.36
CA ILE A 269 -21.67 -12.34 2.97
C ILE A 269 -21.40 -11.51 4.24
N MET A 270 -21.87 -10.26 4.28
CA MET A 270 -21.79 -9.35 5.43
C MET A 270 -23.08 -8.51 5.54
N PRO A 271 -23.37 -7.89 6.71
CA PRO A 271 -24.44 -6.90 6.85
C PRO A 271 -24.30 -5.78 5.81
N ASP A 272 -25.43 -5.34 5.24
CA ASP A 272 -25.55 -4.22 4.28
C ASP A 272 -24.78 -4.36 2.95
N LEU A 273 -24.10 -5.48 2.72
CA LEU A 273 -23.45 -5.79 1.46
C LEU A 273 -24.50 -6.18 0.42
N ALA A 274 -24.66 -5.32 -0.58
CA ALA A 274 -25.60 -5.48 -1.68
C ALA A 274 -24.94 -4.99 -2.97
N PRO A 275 -23.87 -5.65 -3.47
CA PRO A 275 -22.95 -5.05 -4.42
C PRO A 275 -23.68 -4.55 -5.65
N CYS A 276 -23.40 -3.30 -6.02
CA CYS A 276 -23.98 -2.67 -7.20
C CYS A 276 -22.87 -2.29 -8.15
N TYR A 277 -23.09 -2.48 -9.44
CA TYR A 277 -22.22 -1.90 -10.45
C TYR A 277 -23.02 -0.98 -11.38
N VAL A 278 -22.34 0.03 -11.92
CA VAL A 278 -22.83 0.89 -13.00
C VAL A 278 -21.74 1.05 -14.07
N ALA A 279 -22.16 1.18 -15.32
CA ALA A 279 -21.25 1.41 -16.43
C ALA A 279 -21.30 2.88 -16.87
N THR A 280 -20.32 3.66 -16.41
CA THR A 280 -20.09 5.04 -16.85
C THR A 280 -19.58 5.06 -18.30
N ASP A 281 -19.21 6.23 -18.80
CA ASP A 281 -18.63 6.35 -20.15
C ASP A 281 -17.20 5.79 -20.25
N ARG A 282 -16.49 5.65 -19.13
CA ARG A 282 -15.05 5.29 -19.12
C ARG A 282 -14.66 4.17 -18.15
N ALA A 283 -15.54 3.81 -17.21
CA ALA A 283 -15.27 2.75 -16.25
C ALA A 283 -16.51 1.98 -15.83
N LEU A 284 -16.28 0.72 -15.42
CA LEU A 284 -17.20 -0.02 -14.57
C LEU A 284 -16.95 0.40 -13.13
N VAL A 285 -17.97 0.96 -12.48
CA VAL A 285 -17.90 1.34 -11.06
C VAL A 285 -18.69 0.32 -10.26
N ILE A 286 -18.03 -0.30 -9.27
CA ILE A 286 -18.57 -1.35 -8.42
C ILE A 286 -18.51 -0.84 -6.97
N GLY A 287 -19.66 -0.73 -6.31
CA GLY A 287 -19.76 -0.33 -4.91
C GLY A 287 -20.24 -1.46 -4.02
N TRP A 288 -19.98 -1.35 -2.72
CA TRP A 288 -20.51 -2.27 -1.71
C TRP A 288 -22.05 -2.35 -1.71
N ASN A 289 -22.70 -1.24 -2.01
CA ASN A 289 -24.14 -1.12 -2.22
C ASN A 289 -24.45 0.09 -3.11
N GLY A 290 -25.75 0.33 -3.39
CA GLY A 290 -26.20 1.42 -4.26
C GLY A 290 -25.78 2.78 -3.73
N ALA A 291 -25.91 3.00 -2.41
CA ALA A 291 -25.48 4.23 -1.75
C ALA A 291 -23.97 4.49 -1.90
N SER A 292 -23.15 3.44 -1.88
CA SER A 292 -21.71 3.56 -2.13
C SER A 292 -21.42 4.02 -3.56
N VAL A 293 -22.15 3.51 -4.55
CA VAL A 293 -22.00 3.93 -5.96
C VAL A 293 -22.47 5.38 -6.14
N GLU A 294 -23.61 5.74 -5.59
CA GLU A 294 -24.14 7.11 -5.65
C GLU A 294 -23.17 8.10 -5.03
N ARG A 295 -22.66 7.81 -3.83
CA ARG A 295 -21.65 8.64 -3.16
C ARG A 295 -20.41 8.78 -4.02
N ALA A 296 -19.91 7.67 -4.57
CA ALA A 296 -18.70 7.67 -5.37
C ALA A 296 -18.83 8.47 -6.67
N LEU A 297 -20.06 8.64 -7.20
CA LEU A 297 -20.35 9.36 -8.43
C LEU A 297 -20.94 10.75 -8.21
N ALA A 298 -21.09 11.23 -6.97
CA ALA A 298 -21.77 12.47 -6.62
C ALA A 298 -21.07 13.78 -7.07
N GLY A 299 -19.90 13.70 -7.72
CA GLY A 299 -19.24 14.84 -8.39
C GLY A 299 -17.81 15.12 -7.92
N GLY A 300 -17.02 15.77 -8.79
CA GLY A 300 -15.68 16.35 -8.61
C GLY A 300 -14.64 15.54 -7.82
N ALA A 301 -13.51 15.17 -8.43
CA ALA A 301 -12.40 14.53 -7.71
C ALA A 301 -11.35 15.56 -7.21
N PRO A 302 -11.44 16.08 -5.96
CA PRO A 302 -10.32 16.80 -5.37
C PRO A 302 -9.34 15.80 -4.75
N GLY A 303 -8.04 16.01 -4.95
CA GLY A 303 -7.01 15.49 -4.05
C GLY A 303 -5.86 14.75 -4.74
N LEU A 304 -6.14 13.81 -5.64
CA LEU A 304 -5.07 13.09 -6.32
C LEU A 304 -4.51 13.90 -7.49
N LYS A 305 -3.20 14.13 -7.49
CA LYS A 305 -2.50 14.72 -8.63
C LYS A 305 -2.80 13.90 -9.90
N PRO A 306 -2.76 14.50 -11.10
CA PRO A 306 -3.04 13.80 -12.37
C PRO A 306 -2.25 12.49 -12.56
N VAL A 307 -1.06 12.40 -11.96
CA VAL A 307 -0.16 11.24 -12.00
C VAL A 307 -0.62 10.01 -11.21
N GLY A 308 -1.70 10.09 -10.42
CA GLY A 308 -2.17 8.95 -9.59
C GLY A 308 -1.38 8.77 -8.30
N GLY A 309 -1.70 7.72 -7.54
CA GLY A 309 -1.14 7.44 -6.22
C GLY A 309 -2.19 7.01 -5.20
N LEU A 310 -1.82 7.08 -3.93
CA LEU A 310 -2.64 6.81 -2.75
C LEU A 310 -2.72 8.08 -1.90
N LEU A 311 -3.91 8.43 -1.47
CA LEU A 311 -4.21 9.46 -0.49
C LEU A 311 -4.94 8.81 0.69
N VAL A 312 -4.54 9.16 1.91
CA VAL A 312 -5.23 8.77 3.14
C VAL A 312 -5.42 10.00 4.04
N GLU A 313 -6.65 10.30 4.42
CA GLU A 313 -7.03 11.38 5.34
C GLU A 313 -6.97 10.88 6.79
N LEU A 314 -5.75 10.79 7.34
CA LEU A 314 -5.48 10.30 8.70
C LEU A 314 -6.22 11.10 9.78
N ALA A 315 -6.44 12.41 9.55
CA ALA A 315 -7.16 13.27 10.48
C ALA A 315 -8.63 12.87 10.68
N ARG A 316 -9.22 12.16 9.71
CA ARG A 316 -10.64 11.78 9.70
C ARG A 316 -10.89 10.35 10.18
N LEU A 317 -9.85 9.60 10.53
CA LEU A 317 -10.01 8.22 11.01
C LEU A 317 -10.80 8.14 12.32
N ALA A 318 -10.55 9.06 13.26
CA ALA A 318 -11.30 9.09 14.52
C ALA A 318 -12.79 9.44 14.30
N GLU A 319 -13.10 10.29 13.33
CA GLU A 319 -14.47 10.60 12.91
C GLU A 319 -15.13 9.35 12.30
N ALA A 320 -14.42 8.64 11.43
CA ALA A 320 -14.89 7.40 10.83
C ALA A 320 -15.24 6.34 11.88
N ASP A 321 -14.32 6.11 12.82
CA ASP A 321 -14.51 5.15 13.91
C ASP A 321 -15.69 5.56 14.82
N SER A 322 -15.83 6.86 15.10
CA SER A 322 -16.95 7.38 15.89
C SER A 322 -18.29 7.17 15.18
N ASN A 323 -18.33 7.36 13.86
CA ASN A 323 -19.54 7.18 13.06
C ASN A 323 -19.95 5.70 12.98
N LEU A 324 -19.00 4.78 12.86
CA LEU A 324 -19.27 3.33 12.83
C LEU A 324 -19.72 2.79 14.20
N THR A 325 -19.07 3.23 15.28
CA THR A 325 -19.34 2.70 16.62
C THR A 325 -20.49 3.41 17.34
N GLY A 326 -20.85 4.62 16.89
CA GLY A 326 -21.76 5.51 17.59
C GLY A 326 -21.20 6.05 18.91
N MET A 327 -19.91 5.83 19.18
CA MET A 327 -19.23 6.24 20.41
C MET A 327 -18.14 7.26 20.08
N PRO A 328 -18.01 8.36 20.85
CA PRO A 328 -16.93 9.31 20.62
C PRO A 328 -15.57 8.64 20.88
N VAL A 329 -14.68 8.69 19.89
CA VAL A 329 -13.30 8.25 20.06
C VAL A 329 -12.50 9.37 20.73
N THR A 330 -12.24 9.22 22.03
CA THR A 330 -11.38 10.12 22.81
C THR A 330 -9.98 9.52 22.95
N GLY A 331 -8.92 10.24 22.55
CA GLY A 331 -7.57 9.98 23.06
C GLY A 331 -6.44 9.80 22.04
N ALA A 332 -6.69 9.32 20.82
CA ALA A 332 -5.61 9.11 19.84
C ALA A 332 -5.65 10.15 18.72
N GLN A 333 -4.92 11.25 18.89
CA GLN A 333 -4.68 12.19 17.81
C GLN A 333 -3.53 11.67 16.92
N MET A 334 -3.83 11.40 15.65
CA MET A 334 -2.79 11.06 14.68
C MET A 334 -1.78 12.21 14.55
N PRO A 335 -0.46 11.95 14.65
CA PRO A 335 0.56 13.00 14.55
C PRO A 335 0.68 13.59 13.13
N TRP A 336 0.09 12.92 12.14
CA TRP A 336 -0.05 13.38 10.77
C TRP A 336 -1.52 13.49 10.39
N THR A 337 -1.84 14.47 9.55
CA THR A 337 -3.21 14.71 9.06
C THR A 337 -3.49 13.96 7.78
N ARG A 338 -2.47 13.77 6.93
CA ARG A 338 -2.62 13.20 5.61
C ARG A 338 -1.38 12.39 5.22
N LEU A 339 -1.60 11.28 4.52
CA LEU A 339 -0.58 10.50 3.84
C LEU A 339 -0.83 10.58 2.34
N HIS A 340 0.20 10.94 1.57
CA HIS A 340 0.18 10.87 0.12
C HIS A 340 1.35 10.03 -0.39
N ALA A 341 1.06 8.95 -1.10
CA ALA A 341 2.05 8.04 -1.66
C ALA A 341 1.98 7.98 -3.18
N VAL A 342 3.12 8.12 -3.84
CA VAL A 342 3.26 7.96 -5.30
C VAL A 342 4.39 6.99 -5.55
N GLY A 343 4.10 5.93 -6.31
CA GLY A 343 5.11 4.99 -6.75
C GLY A 343 5.47 5.18 -8.22
N ARG A 344 6.72 4.84 -8.56
CA ARG A 344 7.24 4.86 -9.92
C ARG A 344 8.17 3.68 -10.13
N GLU A 345 8.05 3.03 -11.28
CA GLU A 345 9.02 2.01 -11.70
C GLU A 345 10.37 2.64 -12.06
N GLU A 346 11.45 2.01 -11.59
CA GLU A 346 12.83 2.39 -11.86
C GLU A 346 13.66 1.17 -12.31
N LYS A 347 14.92 1.43 -12.71
CA LYS A 347 15.83 0.37 -13.17
C LYS A 347 16.08 -0.70 -12.09
N ASP A 348 16.19 -0.27 -10.84
CA ASP A 348 16.60 -1.11 -9.72
C ASP A 348 15.42 -1.62 -8.87
N GLY A 349 14.18 -1.29 -9.24
CA GLY A 349 13.01 -1.59 -8.41
C GLY A 349 11.83 -0.65 -8.62
N VAL A 350 10.96 -0.59 -7.63
CA VAL A 350 9.84 0.35 -7.54
C VAL A 350 10.18 1.38 -6.46
N ARG A 351 10.29 2.64 -6.84
CA ARG A 351 10.47 3.73 -5.88
C ARG A 351 9.11 4.25 -5.45
N VAL A 352 8.81 4.18 -4.16
CA VAL A 352 7.62 4.77 -3.55
C VAL A 352 8.04 5.98 -2.72
N ARG A 353 7.44 7.12 -3.01
CA ARG A 353 7.59 8.33 -2.19
C ARG A 353 6.31 8.51 -1.39
N VAL A 354 6.43 8.52 -0.07
CA VAL A 354 5.34 8.81 0.85
C VAL A 354 5.62 10.14 1.53
N HIS A 355 4.67 11.04 1.49
CA HIS A 355 4.68 12.30 2.21
C HIS A 355 3.63 12.22 3.31
N LEU A 356 4.06 12.47 4.54
CA LEU A 356 3.20 12.55 5.72
C LEU A 356 3.12 14.01 6.17
N GLU A 357 1.94 14.60 6.03
CA GLU A 357 1.67 16.00 6.41
C GLU A 357 1.50 16.08 7.92
N ALA A 358 2.37 16.84 8.60
CA ALA A 358 2.33 16.99 10.04
C ALA A 358 1.05 17.67 10.49
N ARG A 359 0.50 17.19 11.61
CA ARG A 359 -0.53 17.93 12.32
C ARG A 359 0.09 19.19 12.91
N ARG A 360 -0.28 20.34 12.36
CA ARG A 360 0.08 21.65 12.91
C ARG A 360 -0.81 21.92 14.12
N GLY A 361 -0.20 22.25 15.26
CA GLY A 361 -0.97 22.72 16.42
C GLY A 361 -1.74 23.97 16.03
N THR A 362 -3.05 23.97 16.29
CA THR A 362 -3.89 25.17 16.28
C THR A 362 -3.61 26.02 17.51
#